data_AF-A0ABD2N8U3-F1
#
_entry.id   AF-A0ABD2N8U3-F1
#
_cell.length_a   1.000
_cell.length_b   1.000
_cell.length_c   1.000
_cell.angle_alpha   90.00
_cell.angle_beta   90.00
_cell.angle_gamma   90.00
#
_symmetry.space_group_name_H-M   'P 1'
#
loop_
_entity.id
_entity.type
_entity.pdbx_description
1 polymer ?
#
loop_
_entity_poly.entity_id
_entity_poly.type
_entity_poly.pdbx_seq_one_letter_code
_entity_poly.pdbx_strand_id
1 'polypeptide(L)'
;MELVFDCNRLAKDELTYELVIRGFEDVGTVESMRSCLRNVIELEHSGQSLTYPPYPLNCYDEFKIIENNIKEVISLIDQFNGDIKSSLYWKLTSKITHIVRRVDRTHPIEDT
;
A
#
# COMPACT_ATOMS: atom_id res chain seq x y z
N MET A 1 3.86 15.95 -10.50
CA MET A 1 4.54 15.16 -9.44
C MET A 1 3.99 13.76 -9.55
N GLU A 2 4.83 12.80 -9.91
CA GLU A 2 4.40 11.42 -10.06
C GLU A 2 4.39 10.75 -8.69
N LEU A 3 3.28 10.09 -8.33
CA LEU A 3 3.16 9.32 -7.10
C LEU A 3 3.89 7.99 -7.30
N VAL A 4 5.12 7.91 -6.79
CA VAL A 4 5.97 6.72 -6.94
C VAL A 4 5.76 5.78 -5.75
N PHE A 5 5.43 4.53 -6.05
CA PHE A 5 5.31 3.48 -5.06
C PHE A 5 6.69 2.93 -4.69
N ASP A 6 7.04 3.02 -3.40
CA ASP A 6 8.33 2.57 -2.87
C ASP A 6 8.13 1.58 -1.72
N CYS A 7 8.44 0.31 -1.98
CA CYS A 7 8.31 -0.77 -1.00
C CYS A 7 9.09 -0.50 0.30
N ASN A 8 10.20 0.24 0.23
CA ASN A 8 11.05 0.49 1.39
C ASN A 8 10.40 1.49 2.37
N ARG A 9 9.42 2.25 1.91
CA ARG A 9 8.74 3.29 2.68
C ARG A 9 7.40 2.86 3.23
N LEU A 10 6.91 1.69 2.83
CA LEU A 10 5.70 1.11 3.36
C LEU A 10 5.90 0.69 4.83
N ALA A 11 4.88 0.98 5.63
CA ALA A 11 4.73 0.47 6.98
C ALA A 11 4.35 -1.02 6.95
N LYS A 12 4.43 -1.69 8.11
CA LYS A 12 4.19 -3.14 8.20
C LYS A 12 2.78 -3.53 7.74
N ASP A 13 1.77 -2.77 8.16
CA ASP A 13 0.37 -2.98 7.78
C ASP A 13 0.15 -2.78 6.28
N GLU A 14 0.81 -1.79 5.67
CA GLU A 14 0.78 -1.55 4.22
C GLU A 14 1.44 -2.69 3.44
N LEU A 15 2.59 -3.18 3.94
CA LEU A 15 3.25 -4.36 3.37
C LEU A 15 2.37 -5.61 3.47
N THR A 16 1.75 -5.84 4.63
CA THR A 16 0.80 -6.95 4.81
C THR A 16 -0.34 -6.86 3.80
N TYR A 17 -0.94 -5.68 3.66
CA TYR A 17 -2.02 -5.47 2.69
C TYR A 17 -1.59 -5.85 1.26
N GLU A 18 -0.48 -5.29 0.78
CA GLU A 18 -0.01 -5.53 -0.60
C GLU A 18 0.35 -7.01 -0.85
N LEU A 19 0.82 -7.73 0.16
CA LEU A 19 1.11 -9.16 0.07
C LEU A 19 -0.17 -10.01 0.09
N VAL A 20 -1.12 -9.70 0.98
CA VAL A 20 -2.38 -10.44 1.13
C VAL A 20 -3.22 -10.38 -0.14
N ILE A 21 -3.37 -9.20 -0.75
CA ILE A 21 -4.12 -9.08 -2.02
C ILE A 21 -3.48 -9.86 -3.18
N ARG A 22 -2.23 -10.30 -3.01
CA ARG A 22 -1.48 -11.11 -3.96
C ARG A 22 -1.37 -12.59 -3.55
N GLY A 23 -2.04 -12.98 -2.46
CA GLY A 23 -2.06 -14.35 -1.97
C GLY A 23 -0.85 -14.75 -1.14
N PHE A 24 -0.08 -13.78 -0.64
CA PHE A 24 1.04 -14.05 0.27
C PHE A 24 0.64 -13.72 1.70
N GLU A 25 0.59 -14.76 2.54
CA GLU A 25 0.36 -14.65 3.98
C GLU A 25 1.65 -15.01 4.75
N ASP A 26 1.81 -14.48 5.96
CA ASP A 26 2.88 -14.85 6.89
C ASP A 26 4.33 -14.79 6.37
N VAL A 27 4.64 -13.81 5.51
CA VAL A 27 5.98 -13.58 4.93
C VAL A 27 7.07 -13.24 5.99
N GLY A 28 6.69 -13.07 7.26
CA GLY A 28 7.61 -12.99 8.39
C GLY A 28 8.01 -11.56 8.75
N THR A 29 9.31 -11.25 8.66
CA THR A 29 9.85 -9.94 9.06
C THR A 29 9.53 -8.85 8.04
N VAL A 30 9.56 -7.58 8.47
CA VAL A 30 9.36 -6.42 7.56
C VAL A 30 10.35 -6.45 6.38
N GLU A 31 11.59 -6.87 6.61
CA GLU A 31 12.59 -6.96 5.54
C GLU A 31 12.23 -8.08 4.54
N SER A 32 11.80 -9.24 5.05
CA SER A 32 11.28 -10.34 4.22
C SER A 32 10.08 -9.88 3.40
N MET A 33 9.15 -9.13 4.00
CA MET A 33 7.97 -8.59 3.33
C MET A 33 8.34 -7.63 2.19
N ARG A 34 9.29 -6.71 2.44
CA ARG A 34 9.80 -5.78 1.40
C ARG A 34 10.46 -6.52 0.25
N SER A 35 11.31 -7.49 0.57
CA SER A 35 12.01 -8.30 -0.43
C SER A 35 11.00 -9.08 -1.29
N CYS A 36 10.03 -9.74 -0.66
CA CYS A 36 8.97 -10.46 -1.35
C CYS A 36 8.16 -9.54 -2.28
N LEU A 37 7.67 -8.40 -1.77
CA LEU A 37 6.87 -7.46 -2.55
C LEU A 37 7.65 -6.90 -3.74
N ARG A 38 8.94 -6.58 -3.58
CA ARG A 38 9.80 -6.13 -4.68
C ARG A 38 9.86 -7.17 -5.80
N ASN A 39 10.14 -8.43 -5.46
CA ASN A 39 10.20 -9.51 -6.44
C ASN A 39 8.86 -9.70 -7.14
N VAL A 40 7.74 -9.61 -6.42
CA VAL A 40 6.41 -9.75 -7.02
C VAL A 40 6.11 -8.62 -8.00
N ILE A 41 6.45 -7.37 -7.67
CA ILE A 41 6.27 -6.22 -8.58
C ILE A 41 7.18 -6.33 -9.82
N GLU A 42 8.40 -6.82 -9.65
CA GLU A 42 9.29 -7.09 -10.79
C GLU A 42 8.70 -8.15 -11.73
N LEU A 43 8.10 -9.21 -11.17
CA LEU A 43 7.39 -10.22 -11.96
C LEU A 43 6.18 -9.63 -12.70
N GLU A 44 5.36 -8.80 -12.03
CA GLU A 44 4.24 -8.07 -12.64
C GLU A 44 4.70 -7.24 -13.85
N HIS A 45 5.79 -6.48 -13.70
CA HIS A 45 6.34 -5.66 -14.77
C HIS A 45 6.94 -6.46 -15.92
N SER A 46 7.46 -7.66 -15.64
CA SER A 46 8.03 -8.54 -16.68
C SER A 46 6.97 -9.19 -17.59
N GLY A 47 5.67 -8.97 -17.31
CA GLY A 47 4.56 -9.58 -18.05
C GLY A 47 4.37 -11.07 -17.75
N GLN A 48 5.10 -11.62 -16.77
CA GLN A 48 4.79 -12.94 -16.23
C GLN A 48 3.48 -12.83 -15.45
N SER A 49 2.43 -13.44 -15.98
CA SER A 49 1.11 -13.43 -15.34
C SER A 49 1.18 -14.21 -14.04
N LEU A 50 1.14 -13.48 -12.92
CA LEU A 50 0.81 -14.03 -11.63
C LEU A 50 -0.71 -14.09 -11.53
N THR A 51 -1.26 -15.29 -11.36
CA THR A 51 -2.68 -15.44 -11.04
C THR A 51 -2.87 -15.09 -9.58
N TYR A 52 -3.42 -13.90 -9.32
CA TYR A 52 -3.79 -13.49 -7.97
C TYR A 52 -5.10 -14.15 -7.53
N PRO A 53 -5.28 -14.39 -6.22
CA PRO A 53 -6.56 -14.82 -5.70
C PRO A 53 -7.64 -13.74 -5.94
N PRO A 54 -8.93 -14.10 -5.87
CA PRO A 54 -9.99 -13.11 -5.75
C PRO A 54 -9.70 -12.14 -4.60
N TYR A 55 -10.06 -10.87 -4.78
CA TYR A 55 -9.76 -9.82 -3.80
C TYR A 55 -10.27 -10.24 -2.40
N PRO A 56 -9.37 -10.49 -1.44
CA PRO A 56 -9.73 -11.22 -0.23
C PRO A 56 -10.34 -10.33 0.87
N LEU A 57 -10.46 -9.03 0.63
CA LEU A 57 -10.77 -8.04 1.67
C LEU A 57 -12.17 -7.46 1.50
N ASN A 58 -12.85 -7.28 2.63
CA ASN A 58 -14.19 -6.70 2.68
C ASN A 58 -14.14 -5.18 2.48
N CYS A 59 -14.92 -4.67 1.53
CA CYS A 59 -15.03 -3.25 1.19
C CYS A 59 -15.30 -2.33 2.41
N TYR A 60 -16.16 -2.74 3.34
CA TYR A 60 -16.48 -1.97 4.54
C TYR A 60 -15.31 -1.84 5.51
N ASP A 61 -14.56 -2.92 5.72
CA ASP A 61 -13.37 -2.90 6.56
C ASP A 61 -12.24 -2.11 5.90
N GLU A 62 -12.11 -2.20 4.58
CA GLU A 62 -11.19 -1.40 3.80
C GLU A 62 -11.46 0.10 3.94
N PHE A 63 -12.72 0.53 3.88
CA PHE A 63 -13.07 1.94 4.07
C PHE A 63 -12.65 2.47 5.44
N LYS A 64 -12.81 1.69 6.51
CA LYS A 64 -12.35 2.09 7.85
C LYS A 64 -10.83 2.25 7.90
N ILE A 65 -10.09 1.33 7.27
CA ILE A 65 -8.63 1.39 7.23
C ILE A 65 -8.18 2.60 6.41
N ILE A 66 -8.81 2.86 5.27
CA ILE A 66 -8.57 4.04 4.44
C ILE A 66 -8.83 5.33 5.24
N GLU A 67 -9.95 5.41 5.96
CA GLU A 67 -10.28 6.57 6.79
C GLU A 67 -9.22 6.83 7.87
N ASN A 68 -8.76 5.78 8.55
CA ASN A 68 -7.69 5.88 9.55
C ASN A 68 -6.36 6.35 8.92
N ASN A 69 -6.03 5.82 7.75
CA ASN A 69 -4.83 6.23 7.01
C ASN A 69 -4.91 7.70 6.57
N ILE A 70 -6.08 8.19 6.17
CA ILE A 70 -6.30 9.61 5.85
C ILE A 70 -6.08 10.48 7.08
N LYS A 71 -6.61 10.10 8.24
CA LYS A 71 -6.40 10.83 9.52
C LYS A 71 -4.91 10.91 9.87
N GLU A 72 -4.15 9.83 9.67
CA GLU A 72 -2.70 9.85 9.89
C GLU A 72 -1.99 10.78 8.91
N VAL A 73 -2.36 10.76 7.62
CA VAL A 73 -1.80 11.69 6.62
C VAL A 73 -2.08 13.14 6.99
N ILE A 74 -3.30 13.49 7.42
CA ILE A 74 -3.64 14.84 7.86
C ILE A 74 -2.73 15.26 9.03
N SER A 75 -2.56 14.39 10.03
CA SER A 75 -1.65 14.65 11.16
C SER A 75 -0.19 14.86 10.73
N LEU A 76 0.30 14.07 9.76
CA LEU A 76 1.64 14.25 9.20
C LEU A 76 1.79 15.55 8.40
N ILE A 77 0.74 16.00 7.71
CA ILE A 77 0.69 17.28 7.01
C ILE A 77 0.74 18.44 8.01
N ASP A 78 -0.04 18.37 9.09
CA ASP A 78 -0.06 19.41 10.13
C ASP A 78 1.31 19.56 10.83
N GLN A 79 2.06 18.46 10.92
CA GLN A 79 3.42 18.42 11.47
C GLN A 79 4.51 18.76 10.43
N PHE A 80 4.15 18.91 9.16
CA PHE A 80 5.11 19.09 8.10
C PHE A 80 5.67 20.50 8.07
N ASN A 81 6.92 20.65 8.51
CA ASN A 81 7.69 21.89 8.45
C ASN A 81 9.03 21.68 7.72
N GLY A 82 8.99 20.96 6.60
CA GLY A 82 10.17 20.58 5.82
C GLY A 82 10.07 20.98 4.35
N ASP A 83 11.05 20.58 3.56
CA ASP A 83 11.04 20.71 2.10
C ASP A 83 10.95 19.33 1.42
N ILE A 84 11.01 19.33 0.09
CA ILE A 84 10.97 18.12 -0.76
C ILE A 84 12.10 17.11 -0.48
N LYS A 85 13.18 17.53 0.20
CA LYS A 85 14.29 16.65 0.57
C LYS A 85 14.09 16.01 1.93
N SER A 86 13.13 16.48 2.72
CA SER A 86 12.86 15.94 4.05
C SER A 86 12.35 14.50 4.00
N SER A 87 12.76 13.67 4.96
CA SER A 87 12.27 12.29 5.11
C SER A 87 10.76 12.24 5.29
N LEU A 88 10.18 13.25 5.95
CA LEU A 88 8.75 13.38 6.18
C LEU A 88 7.98 13.63 4.88
N TYR A 89 8.53 14.43 3.95
CA TYR A 89 7.92 14.65 2.64
C TYR A 89 7.74 13.32 1.91
N TRP A 90 8.81 12.53 1.84
CA TRP A 90 8.75 11.25 1.16
C TRP A 90 7.89 10.20 1.88
N LYS A 91 7.80 10.27 3.21
CA LYS A 91 6.86 9.43 3.99
C LYS A 91 5.41 9.79 3.62
N LEU A 92 5.09 11.08 3.58
CA LEU A 92 3.77 11.60 3.18
C LEU A 92 3.40 11.15 1.77
N THR A 93 4.29 11.35 0.79
CA THR A 93 4.01 10.96 -0.60
C THR A 93 3.79 9.45 -0.73
N SER A 94 4.57 8.62 -0.02
CA SER A 94 4.42 7.17 -0.05
C SER A 94 3.07 6.73 0.52
N LYS A 95 2.67 7.32 1.65
CA LYS A 95 1.39 7.01 2.31
C LYS A 95 0.19 7.42 1.46
N ILE A 96 0.24 8.62 0.86
CA ILE A 96 -0.79 9.08 -0.08
C ILE A 96 -0.88 8.15 -1.29
N THR A 97 0.26 7.77 -1.87
CA THR A 97 0.30 6.84 -3.02
C THR A 97 -0.34 5.51 -2.68
N HIS A 98 -0.04 4.96 -1.51
CA HIS A 98 -0.61 3.70 -1.04
C HIS A 98 -2.13 3.80 -0.81
N ILE A 99 -2.61 4.89 -0.19
CA ILE A 99 -4.05 5.14 0.00
C ILE A 99 -4.78 5.21 -1.34
N VAL A 100 -4.25 5.96 -2.32
CA VAL A 100 -4.88 6.10 -3.64
C VAL A 100 -4.98 4.73 -4.33
N ARG A 101 -3.90 3.95 -4.35
CA ARG A 101 -3.91 2.59 -4.93
C ARG A 101 -4.89 1.66 -4.24
N ARG A 102 -5.01 1.77 -2.91
CA ARG A 102 -5.96 0.98 -2.13
C ARG A 102 -7.41 1.35 -2.46
N VAL A 103 -7.69 2.65 -2.62
CA VAL A 103 -9.01 3.14 -3.07
C VAL A 103 -9.33 2.62 -4.46
N ASP A 104 -8.40 2.72 -5.41
CA ASP A 104 -8.60 2.28 -6.80
C ASP A 104 -8.94 0.78 -6.92
N ARG A 105 -8.42 -0.03 -5.99
CA ARG A 105 -8.68 -1.49 -5.92
C ARG A 105 -9.89 -1.85 -5.06
N THR A 106 -10.37 -0.94 -4.24
CA THR A 106 -11.54 -1.19 -3.38
C THR A 106 -12.78 -1.07 -4.23
N HIS A 107 -13.44 -2.20 -4.47
CA HIS A 107 -14.71 -2.25 -5.17
C HIS A 107 -15.83 -2.63 -4.20
N PRO A 108 -17.02 -2.02 -4.32
CA PRO A 108 -18.20 -2.55 -3.65
C PRO A 108 -18.38 -4.00 -4.11
N ILE A 109 -18.76 -4.88 -3.19
CA ILE A 109 -19.14 -6.25 -3.54
C ILE A 109 -20.31 -6.11 -4.54
N GLU A 110 -20.10 -6.48 -5.80
CA GLU A 110 -21.23 -6.69 -6.70
C GLU A 110 -22.00 -7.87 -6.14
N ASP A 111 -23.26 -7.63 -5.73
CA ASP A 111 -24.19 -8.69 -5.35
C ASP A 111 -24.39 -9.62 -6.57
N THR A 112 -23.54 -10.65 -6.70
CA THR A 112 -23.80 -11.83 -7.55
C THR A 112 -24.46 -12.93 -6.75
#